data_AF-A0A7L8XQZ6-F1
#
_entry.id   AF-A0A7L8XQZ6-F1
#
_cell.length_a   1.000
_cell.length_b   1.000
_cell.length_c   1.000
_cell.angle_alpha   90.00
_cell.angle_beta   90.00
_cell.angle_gamma   90.00
#
_symmetry.space_group_name_H-M   'P 1'
#
loop_
_entity.id
_entity.type
_entity.pdbx_description
1 polymer ?
#
loop_
_entity_poly.entity_id
_entity_poly.type
_entity_poly.pdbx_seq_one_letter_code
_entity_poly.pdbx_strand_id
1 'polypeptide(L)'
;MPIGVPKVPFRSPGEEDASWVDVYNRLYRERLLFLGQEVDSEISNQLIGLMVYLSIEDETKDLYLFINSPGGWVIPGVAIYDTMQFVRPEVHTICMGLAASMGSFILVGGEITKRLAFPHARVMIHQPASSFYEAQTGEFILEAEELLKLRETLTKVYVQRTGKPLWVVSEDMERDVFMSATEARAYGIVDLVAVE
;
A
#
# COMPACT_ATOMS: atom_id res chain seq x y z
N MET A 1 -1.74 29.47 5.14
CA MET A 1 -2.08 28.62 6.30
C MET A 1 -2.33 27.22 5.77
N PRO A 2 -1.79 26.16 6.36
CA PRO A 2 -2.28 24.83 6.01
C PRO A 2 -3.78 24.79 6.30
N ILE A 3 -4.56 24.31 5.34
CA ILE A 3 -5.99 24.09 5.53
C ILE A 3 -6.08 23.00 6.60
N GLY A 4 -6.65 23.33 7.77
CA GLY A 4 -6.83 22.36 8.85
C GLY A 4 -7.70 21.18 8.38
N VAL A 5 -7.53 20.02 9.01
CA VAL A 5 -8.35 18.84 8.70
C VAL A 5 -9.82 19.14 9.04
N PRO A 6 -10.78 18.94 8.12
CA PRO A 6 -12.19 19.13 8.42
C PRO A 6 -12.64 18.25 9.59
N LYS A 7 -13.50 18.81 10.44
CA LYS A 7 -14.09 18.11 11.58
C LYS A 7 -15.53 17.71 11.32
N VAL A 8 -15.93 16.58 11.86
CA VAL A 8 -17.29 16.03 11.77
C VAL A 8 -17.83 15.71 13.17
N PRO A 9 -19.15 15.80 13.40
CA PRO A 9 -19.74 15.43 14.68
C PRO A 9 -19.65 13.92 14.90
N PHE A 10 -19.21 13.51 16.08
CA PHE A 10 -19.17 12.13 16.55
C PHE A 10 -19.78 12.04 17.94
N ARG A 11 -20.81 11.20 18.07
CA ARG A 11 -21.50 10.95 19.32
C ARG A 11 -21.04 9.61 19.87
N SER A 12 -20.30 9.63 20.98
CA SER A 12 -19.90 8.40 21.65
C SER A 12 -21.12 7.71 22.27
N PRO A 13 -21.13 6.36 22.35
CA PRO A 13 -22.19 5.65 23.05
C PRO A 13 -22.31 6.14 24.50
N GLY A 14 -23.50 6.61 24.88
CA GLY A 14 -23.77 7.11 26.23
C GLY A 14 -23.53 8.61 26.46
N GLU A 15 -23.03 9.35 25.48
CA GLU A 15 -22.91 10.83 25.57
C GLU A 15 -24.16 11.53 25.01
N GLU A 16 -24.60 12.60 25.68
CA GLU A 16 -25.70 13.44 25.22
C GLU A 16 -25.27 14.35 24.06
N ASP A 17 -24.08 14.94 24.16
CA ASP A 17 -23.52 15.86 23.17
C ASP A 17 -22.56 15.18 22.19
N ALA A 18 -22.44 15.75 20.99
CA ALA A 18 -21.47 15.32 20.01
C ALA A 18 -20.12 16.00 20.22
N SER A 19 -19.04 15.22 20.16
CA SER A 19 -17.67 15.72 20.04
C SER A 19 -17.34 16.00 18.57
N TRP A 20 -16.46 16.97 18.31
CA TRP A 20 -15.98 17.26 16.95
C TRP A 20 -14.61 16.63 16.74
N VAL A 21 -14.55 15.62 15.87
CA VAL A 21 -13.35 14.86 15.58
C VAL A 21 -12.90 15.09 14.14
N ASP A 22 -11.61 14.91 13.88
CA ASP A 22 -11.07 14.96 12.52
C ASP A 22 -11.70 13.88 11.65
N VAL A 23 -11.99 14.21 10.39
CA VAL A 23 -12.68 13.30 9.46
C VAL A 23 -11.97 11.96 9.30
N TYR A 24 -10.64 11.94 9.28
CA TYR A 24 -9.85 10.70 9.20
C TYR A 24 -10.04 9.82 10.43
N ASN A 25 -10.06 10.40 11.64
CA ASN A 25 -10.31 9.64 12.86
C ASN A 25 -11.71 9.01 12.85
N ARG A 26 -12.70 9.70 12.26
CA ARG A 26 -14.04 9.15 12.07
C ARG A 26 -14.05 7.98 11.07
N LEU A 27 -13.30 8.10 9.97
CA LEU A 27 -13.18 7.07 8.92
C LEU A 27 -12.39 5.84 9.39
N TYR A 28 -11.33 6.02 10.18
CA TYR A 28 -10.55 4.92 10.74
C TYR A 28 -11.38 4.01 11.66
N ARG A 29 -12.33 4.58 12.41
CA ARG A 29 -13.31 3.80 13.20
C ARG A 29 -14.24 2.95 12.32
N GLU A 30 -14.46 3.36 11.07
CA GLU A 30 -15.18 2.57 10.05
C GLU A 30 -14.23 1.67 9.25
N ARG A 31 -12.97 1.51 9.70
CA ARG A 31 -11.94 0.66 9.07
C ARG A 31 -11.51 1.10 7.67
N LEU A 32 -11.71 2.37 7.36
CA LEU A 32 -11.29 3.00 6.10
C LEU A 32 -9.93 3.69 6.32
N LEU A 33 -8.85 3.03 5.89
CA LEU A 33 -7.47 3.48 6.03
C LEU A 33 -6.98 4.16 4.74
N PHE A 34 -6.06 5.12 4.86
CA PHE A 34 -5.60 5.92 3.72
C PHE A 34 -4.08 5.99 3.65
N LEU A 35 -3.53 5.58 2.50
CA LEU A 35 -2.17 5.86 2.06
C LEU A 35 -2.24 6.87 0.91
N GLY A 36 -2.29 8.16 1.26
CA GLY A 36 -2.46 9.27 0.31
C GLY A 36 -1.19 10.07 0.01
N GLN A 37 -0.02 9.54 0.36
CA GLN A 37 1.27 10.23 0.28
C GLN A 37 2.42 9.27 -0.01
N GLU A 38 3.65 9.78 -0.06
CA GLU A 38 4.86 8.96 -0.14
C GLU A 38 4.97 8.02 1.08
N VAL A 39 5.45 6.80 0.85
CA VAL A 39 5.68 5.81 1.89
C VAL A 39 6.97 6.15 2.64
N ASP A 40 6.82 6.58 3.89
CA ASP A 40 7.90 6.78 4.84
C ASP A 40 7.65 6.00 6.14
N SER A 41 8.58 6.12 7.10
CA SER A 41 8.47 5.46 8.40
C SER A 41 7.30 5.96 9.24
N GLU A 42 6.88 7.22 9.11
CA GLU A 42 5.80 7.78 9.92
C GLU A 42 4.45 7.22 9.48
N ILE A 43 4.13 7.32 8.19
CA ILE A 43 2.86 6.80 7.66
C ILE A 43 2.77 5.28 7.76
N SER A 44 3.91 4.60 7.57
CA SER A 44 3.98 3.14 7.74
C SER A 44 3.63 2.74 9.18
N ASN A 45 4.27 3.35 10.17
CA ASN A 45 3.98 3.04 11.58
C ASN A 45 2.53 3.38 11.96
N GLN A 46 1.97 4.48 11.45
CA GLN A 46 0.56 4.82 11.67
C GLN A 46 -0.39 3.77 11.10
N LEU A 47 -0.19 3.35 9.85
CA LEU A 47 -1.03 2.33 9.20
C LEU A 47 -0.89 0.98 9.89
N ILE A 48 0.32 0.56 10.24
CA ILE A 48 0.58 -0.69 10.97
C ILE A 48 -0.14 -0.66 12.33
N GLY A 49 0.02 0.42 13.09
CA GLY A 49 -0.64 0.58 14.38
C GLY A 49 -2.17 0.52 14.28
N LEU A 50 -2.75 1.18 13.28
CA LEU A 50 -4.20 1.15 13.02
C LEU A 50 -4.68 -0.26 12.64
N MET A 51 -3.97 -0.97 11.75
CA MET A 51 -4.33 -2.33 11.35
C MET A 51 -4.30 -3.30 12.54
N VAL A 52 -3.24 -3.22 13.37
CA VAL A 52 -3.12 -4.04 14.58
C VAL A 52 -4.23 -3.72 15.58
N TYR A 53 -4.48 -2.42 15.85
CA TYR A 53 -5.52 -1.99 16.76
C TYR A 53 -6.91 -2.45 16.32
N LEU A 54 -7.28 -2.22 15.06
CA LEU A 54 -8.58 -2.60 14.52
C LEU A 54 -8.75 -4.13 14.49
N SER A 55 -7.67 -4.88 14.24
CA SER A 55 -7.70 -6.35 14.34
C SER A 55 -7.94 -6.85 15.77
N ILE A 56 -7.47 -6.13 16.79
CA ILE A 56 -7.75 -6.45 18.21
C ILE A 56 -9.19 -6.09 18.58
N GLU A 57 -9.69 -4.96 18.08
CA GLU A 57 -11.04 -4.48 18.38
C GLU A 57 -12.12 -5.46 17.91
N ASP A 58 -11.99 -5.98 16.68
CA ASP A 58 -12.86 -7.01 16.14
C ASP A 58 -12.16 -7.66 14.94
N GLU A 59 -11.79 -8.93 15.06
CA GLU A 59 -11.03 -9.66 14.04
C GLU A 59 -11.87 -10.12 12.84
N THR A 60 -13.20 -9.94 12.88
CA THR A 60 -14.12 -10.51 11.89
C THR A 60 -14.54 -9.56 10.78
N LYS A 61 -14.31 -8.25 10.94
CA LYS A 61 -14.62 -7.27 9.89
C LYS A 61 -13.38 -6.84 9.15
N ASP A 62 -13.51 -6.76 7.84
CA ASP A 62 -12.43 -6.40 6.93
C ASP A 62 -11.92 -4.97 7.11
N LEU A 63 -10.71 -4.73 6.58
CA LEU A 63 -10.07 -3.42 6.49
C LEU A 63 -10.07 -2.93 5.04
N TYR A 64 -10.23 -1.63 4.82
CA TYR A 64 -10.23 -1.03 3.48
C TYR A 64 -9.12 0.00 3.39
N LEU A 65 -8.05 -0.34 2.66
CA LEU A 65 -6.90 0.52 2.44
C LEU A 65 -7.00 1.23 1.09
N PHE A 66 -7.28 2.53 1.14
CA PHE A 66 -7.29 3.39 -0.02
C PHE A 66 -5.88 3.92 -0.32
N ILE A 67 -5.43 3.76 -1.56
CA ILE A 67 -4.06 4.01 -1.99
C ILE A 67 -4.05 5.07 -3.10
N ASN A 68 -3.35 6.17 -2.83
CA ASN A 68 -2.94 7.18 -3.80
C ASN A 68 -1.51 7.60 -3.44
N SER A 69 -0.53 6.82 -3.89
CA SER A 69 0.87 6.95 -3.49
C SER A 69 1.83 6.79 -4.67
N PRO A 70 2.87 7.64 -4.77
CA PRO A 70 3.95 7.47 -5.74
C PRO A 70 4.93 6.34 -5.35
N GLY A 71 4.74 5.70 -4.21
CA GLY A 71 5.72 4.79 -3.62
C GLY A 71 6.52 5.47 -2.53
N GLY A 72 7.77 5.06 -2.33
CA GLY A 72 8.64 5.58 -1.28
C GLY A 72 9.60 4.51 -0.79
N TRP A 73 9.87 4.51 0.51
CA TRP A 73 10.89 3.67 1.12
C TRP A 73 10.46 2.19 1.10
N VAL A 74 11.39 1.31 0.70
CA VAL A 74 11.12 -0.13 0.54
C VAL A 74 10.80 -0.80 1.87
N ILE A 75 11.63 -0.60 2.91
CA ILE A 75 11.45 -1.28 4.20
C ILE A 75 10.13 -0.88 4.88
N PRO A 76 9.75 0.41 4.99
CA PRO A 76 8.43 0.79 5.50
C PRO A 76 7.26 0.23 4.68
N GLY A 77 7.41 0.11 3.35
CA GLY A 77 6.37 -0.50 2.51
C GLY A 77 6.25 -2.01 2.69
N VAL A 78 7.37 -2.72 2.88
CA VAL A 78 7.37 -4.16 3.24
C VAL A 78 6.73 -4.38 4.61
N ALA A 79 7.00 -3.52 5.59
CA ALA A 79 6.39 -3.61 6.91
C ALA A 79 4.85 -3.45 6.87
N ILE A 80 4.33 -2.55 6.02
CA ILE A 80 2.89 -2.43 5.76
C ILE A 80 2.37 -3.75 5.17
N TYR A 81 3.01 -4.25 4.11
CA TYR A 81 2.62 -5.49 3.45
C TYR A 81 2.57 -6.69 4.41
N ASP A 82 3.63 -6.90 5.20
CA ASP A 82 3.70 -8.01 6.17
C ASP A 82 2.62 -7.89 7.23
N THR A 83 2.32 -6.66 7.69
CA THR A 83 1.22 -6.42 8.63
C THR A 83 -0.13 -6.78 8.01
N MET A 84 -0.36 -6.45 6.73
CA MET A 84 -1.57 -6.84 6.01
C MET A 84 -1.72 -8.36 5.92
N GLN A 85 -0.62 -9.11 5.80
CA GLN A 85 -0.66 -10.59 5.79
C GLN A 85 -0.80 -11.19 7.19
N PHE A 86 -0.39 -10.46 8.24
CA PHE A 86 -0.38 -10.92 9.61
C PHE A 86 -1.73 -10.77 10.31
N VAL A 87 -2.44 -9.65 10.09
CA VAL A 87 -3.72 -9.38 10.74
C VAL A 87 -4.80 -10.36 10.27
N ARG A 88 -5.76 -10.69 11.13
CA ARG A 88 -6.87 -11.61 10.82
C ARG A 88 -7.89 -11.03 9.82
N PRO A 89 -8.31 -9.77 9.96
CA PRO A 89 -9.16 -9.13 8.96
C PRO A 89 -8.56 -9.16 7.56
N GLU A 90 -9.37 -9.46 6.56
CA GLU A 90 -8.94 -9.34 5.18
C GLU A 90 -8.76 -7.86 4.82
N VAL A 91 -7.64 -7.54 4.16
CA VAL A 91 -7.33 -6.16 3.75
C VAL A 91 -7.69 -5.96 2.28
N HIS A 92 -8.74 -5.19 2.03
CA HIS A 92 -9.12 -4.72 0.71
C HIS A 92 -8.21 -3.56 0.33
N THR A 93 -7.69 -3.57 -0.89
CA THR A 93 -6.87 -2.47 -1.40
C THR A 93 -7.58 -1.76 -2.55
N ILE A 94 -7.60 -0.44 -2.51
CA ILE A 94 -8.36 0.40 -3.45
C ILE A 94 -7.44 1.48 -4.02
N CYS A 95 -7.10 1.40 -5.31
CA CYS A 95 -6.32 2.43 -5.98
C CYS A 95 -7.21 3.60 -6.44
N MET A 96 -7.00 4.80 -5.88
CA MET A 96 -7.77 6.03 -6.13
C MET A 96 -6.92 7.14 -6.80
N GLY A 97 -6.15 6.79 -7.82
CA GLY A 97 -5.29 7.76 -8.51
C GLY A 97 -4.01 7.10 -8.97
N LEU A 98 -2.99 7.09 -8.11
CA LEU A 98 -1.72 6.44 -8.41
C LEU A 98 -1.39 5.37 -7.37
N ALA A 99 -0.96 4.20 -7.83
CA ALA A 99 -0.23 3.25 -7.00
C ALA A 99 1.05 2.88 -7.74
N ALA A 100 2.15 3.55 -7.41
CA ALA A 100 3.44 3.35 -8.07
C ALA A 100 4.47 2.77 -7.10
N SER A 101 5.40 1.96 -7.59
CA SER A 101 6.53 1.43 -6.81
C SER A 101 6.04 0.72 -5.53
N MET A 102 6.44 1.17 -4.34
CA MET A 102 5.92 0.60 -3.08
C MET A 102 4.41 0.78 -2.91
N GLY A 103 3.80 1.77 -3.55
CA GLY A 103 2.34 1.91 -3.60
C GLY A 103 1.66 0.78 -4.38
N SER A 104 2.21 0.36 -5.53
CA SER A 104 1.70 -0.81 -6.26
C SER A 104 1.99 -2.12 -5.53
N PHE A 105 3.10 -2.18 -4.79
CA PHE A 105 3.45 -3.34 -3.97
C PHE A 105 2.46 -3.56 -2.83
N ILE A 106 2.08 -2.48 -2.14
CA ILE A 106 1.04 -2.53 -1.11
C ILE A 106 -0.32 -2.85 -1.75
N LEU A 107 -0.64 -2.26 -2.91
CA LEU A 107 -1.88 -2.56 -3.65
C LEU A 107 -2.01 -4.05 -3.97
N VAL A 108 -0.98 -4.68 -4.53
CA VAL A 108 -1.00 -6.11 -4.88
C VAL A 108 -1.05 -7.02 -3.64
N GLY A 109 -0.65 -6.49 -2.48
CA GLY A 109 -0.70 -7.14 -1.17
C GLY A 109 -2.08 -7.21 -0.52
N GLY A 110 -3.12 -6.58 -1.10
CA GLY A 110 -4.50 -6.78 -0.66
C GLY A 110 -4.98 -8.22 -0.88
N GLU A 111 -6.04 -8.61 -0.17
CA GLU A 111 -6.62 -9.96 -0.25
C GLU A 111 -7.04 -10.30 -1.69
N ILE A 112 -6.77 -11.53 -2.13
CA ILE A 112 -7.06 -11.95 -3.51
C ILE A 112 -8.57 -11.87 -3.72
N THR A 113 -9.01 -11.39 -4.88
CA THR A 113 -10.41 -11.05 -5.24
C THR A 113 -10.93 -9.72 -4.67
N LYS A 114 -10.19 -9.08 -3.76
CA LYS A 114 -10.59 -7.84 -3.05
C LYS A 114 -9.68 -6.64 -3.37
N ARG A 115 -8.88 -6.73 -4.43
CA ARG A 115 -8.03 -5.63 -4.91
C ARG A 115 -8.76 -4.88 -6.03
N LEU A 116 -8.94 -3.58 -5.87
CA LEU A 116 -9.75 -2.76 -6.76
C LEU A 116 -8.98 -1.52 -7.23
N ALA A 117 -9.19 -1.14 -8.49
CA ALA A 117 -8.71 0.14 -9.03
C ALA A 117 -9.86 0.96 -9.61
N PHE A 118 -9.85 2.27 -9.41
CA PHE A 118 -10.79 3.17 -10.10
C PHE A 118 -10.49 3.25 -11.61
N PRO A 119 -11.47 3.57 -12.48
CA PRO A 119 -11.32 3.50 -13.95
C PRO A 119 -10.10 4.24 -14.50
N HIS A 120 -9.77 5.41 -13.93
CA HIS A 120 -8.67 6.26 -14.37
C HIS A 120 -7.42 6.13 -13.49
N ALA A 121 -7.40 5.18 -12.55
CA ALA A 121 -6.23 4.94 -11.73
C ALA A 121 -5.06 4.41 -12.58
N ARG A 122 -3.85 4.77 -12.19
CA ARG A 122 -2.60 4.30 -12.77
C ARG A 122 -1.85 3.45 -11.76
N VAL A 123 -1.34 2.33 -12.24
CA VAL A 123 -0.45 1.46 -11.47
C VAL A 123 0.92 1.48 -12.14
N MET A 124 2.00 1.57 -11.39
CA MET A 124 3.35 1.52 -11.95
C MET A 124 4.22 0.57 -11.14
N ILE A 125 4.89 -0.36 -11.83
CA ILE A 125 5.91 -1.25 -11.24
C ILE A 125 7.28 -0.93 -11.80
N HIS A 126 8.31 -1.10 -10.97
CA HIS A 126 9.71 -1.03 -11.35
C HIS A 126 10.59 -1.74 -10.29
N GLN A 127 11.87 -1.91 -10.60
CA GLN A 127 12.87 -2.42 -9.67
C GLN A 127 13.18 -1.39 -8.56
N PRO A 128 13.53 -1.84 -7.35
CA PRO A 128 13.96 -0.92 -6.29
C PRO A 128 15.25 -0.20 -6.71
N ALA A 129 15.37 1.05 -6.29
CA ALA A 129 16.54 1.88 -6.54
C ALA A 129 17.15 2.37 -5.23
N SER A 130 18.45 2.64 -5.26
CA SER A 130 19.19 3.28 -4.17
C SER A 130 20.13 4.34 -4.75
N SER A 131 20.36 5.41 -4.00
CA SER A 131 21.25 6.51 -4.37
C SER A 131 22.60 6.35 -3.67
N PHE A 132 23.56 5.69 -4.33
CA PHE A 132 24.90 5.42 -3.80
C PHE A 132 25.89 6.52 -4.18
N TYR A 133 25.80 7.71 -3.57
CA TYR A 133 26.62 8.84 -4.05
C TYR A 133 28.02 8.95 -3.41
N GLU A 134 28.32 8.32 -2.27
CA GLU A 134 29.60 8.55 -1.55
C GLU A 134 30.21 7.33 -0.81
N ALA A 135 29.76 6.10 -1.06
CA ALA A 135 30.22 4.92 -0.32
C ALA A 135 31.63 4.44 -0.73
N GLN A 136 32.42 3.93 0.23
CA GLN A 136 33.68 3.23 -0.07
C GLN A 136 33.39 1.93 -0.85
N THR A 137 34.32 1.46 -1.68
CA THR A 137 34.10 0.29 -2.56
C THR A 137 33.59 -0.96 -1.84
N GLY A 138 34.03 -1.22 -0.61
CA GLY A 138 33.54 -2.36 0.19
C GLY A 138 32.10 -2.20 0.68
N GLU A 139 31.73 -1.01 1.14
CA GLU A 139 30.35 -0.68 1.56
C GLU A 139 29.40 -0.73 0.37
N PHE A 140 29.83 -0.21 -0.78
CA PHE A 140 29.06 -0.28 -2.02
C PHE A 140 28.69 -1.72 -2.41
N ILE A 141 29.62 -2.67 -2.31
CA ILE A 141 29.34 -4.09 -2.65
C ILE A 141 28.30 -4.67 -1.69
N LEU A 142 28.43 -4.43 -0.38
CA LEU A 142 27.49 -4.94 0.62
C LEU A 142 26.08 -4.37 0.41
N GLU A 143 25.98 -3.07 0.14
CA GLU A 143 24.68 -2.44 -0.10
C GLU A 143 24.05 -2.88 -1.43
N ALA A 144 24.85 -3.12 -2.47
CA ALA A 144 24.37 -3.67 -3.74
C ALA A 144 23.82 -5.09 -3.57
N GLU A 145 24.50 -5.95 -2.79
CA GLU A 145 24.01 -7.29 -2.45
C GLU A 145 22.65 -7.21 -1.72
N GLU A 146 22.49 -6.28 -0.80
CA GLU A 146 21.23 -6.11 -0.08
C GLU A 146 20.10 -5.58 -1.00
N LEU A 147 20.40 -4.64 -1.89
CA LEU A 147 19.44 -4.17 -2.89
C LEU A 147 18.98 -5.30 -3.82
N LEU A 148 19.89 -6.21 -4.21
CA LEU A 148 19.54 -7.39 -5.01
C LEU A 148 18.61 -8.35 -4.26
N LYS A 149 18.83 -8.58 -2.95
CA LYS A 149 17.92 -9.38 -2.13
C LYS A 149 16.54 -8.75 -2.00
N LEU A 150 16.48 -7.42 -1.81
CA LEU A 150 15.22 -6.69 -1.81
C LEU A 150 14.50 -6.84 -3.14
N ARG A 151 15.20 -6.63 -4.26
CA ARG A 151 14.66 -6.85 -5.60
C ARG A 151 14.08 -8.26 -5.76
N GLU A 152 14.81 -9.29 -5.35
CA GLU A 152 14.34 -10.67 -5.42
C GLU A 152 13.09 -10.90 -4.56
N THR A 153 13.07 -10.36 -3.35
CA THR A 153 11.95 -10.47 -2.41
C THR A 153 10.68 -9.83 -2.98
N LEU A 154 10.78 -8.59 -3.46
CA LEU A 154 9.65 -7.87 -4.05
C LEU A 154 9.13 -8.60 -5.31
N THR A 155 10.05 -9.08 -6.15
CA THR A 155 9.69 -9.82 -7.37
C THR A 155 8.93 -11.10 -7.04
N LYS A 156 9.37 -11.86 -6.03
CA LYS A 156 8.68 -13.09 -5.59
C LYS A 156 7.26 -12.82 -5.12
N VAL A 157 7.05 -11.73 -4.38
CA VAL A 157 5.70 -11.32 -3.95
C VAL A 157 4.83 -10.98 -5.14
N TYR A 158 5.32 -10.19 -6.11
CA TYR A 158 4.56 -9.93 -7.35
C TYR A 158 4.22 -11.22 -8.09
N VAL A 159 5.16 -12.15 -8.25
CA VAL A 159 4.92 -13.47 -8.86
C VAL A 159 3.80 -14.21 -8.12
N GLN A 160 3.89 -14.30 -6.80
CA GLN A 160 2.91 -15.00 -5.97
C GLN A 160 1.52 -14.37 -6.08
N ARG A 161 1.42 -13.03 -6.03
CA ARG A 161 0.15 -12.31 -5.96
C ARG A 161 -0.48 -12.02 -7.32
N THR A 162 0.28 -12.04 -8.40
CA THR A 162 -0.22 -11.87 -9.78
C THR A 162 -0.43 -13.20 -10.51
N GLY A 163 0.23 -14.27 -10.07
CA GLY A 163 0.24 -15.56 -10.75
C GLY A 163 1.08 -15.60 -12.04
N LYS A 164 1.81 -14.52 -12.35
CA LYS A 164 2.67 -14.47 -13.55
C LYS A 164 3.99 -15.21 -13.33
N PRO A 165 4.58 -15.80 -14.38
CA PRO A 165 5.91 -16.37 -14.33
C PRO A 165 6.98 -15.35 -13.90
N LEU A 166 7.99 -15.81 -13.16
CA LEU A 166 9.09 -14.98 -12.65
C LEU A 166 9.77 -14.14 -13.75
N TRP A 167 10.00 -14.71 -14.92
CA TRP A 167 10.67 -14.02 -16.02
C TRP A 167 9.86 -12.84 -16.55
N VAL A 168 8.53 -12.95 -16.60
CA VAL A 168 7.63 -11.84 -17.01
C VAL A 168 7.74 -10.69 -16.02
N VAL A 169 7.54 -10.98 -14.73
CA VAL A 169 7.61 -9.96 -13.67
C VAL A 169 9.00 -9.31 -13.61
N SER A 170 10.06 -10.09 -13.77
CA SER A 170 11.43 -9.60 -13.73
C SER A 170 11.76 -8.66 -14.89
N GLU A 171 11.27 -8.97 -16.10
CA GLU A 171 11.43 -8.13 -17.29
C GLU A 171 10.61 -6.84 -17.17
N ASP A 172 9.35 -6.94 -16.76
CA ASP A 172 8.45 -5.79 -16.60
C ASP A 172 8.87 -4.85 -15.47
N MET A 173 9.62 -5.34 -14.46
CA MET A 173 10.19 -4.49 -13.41
C MET A 173 11.52 -3.82 -13.81
N GLU A 174 12.17 -4.21 -14.92
CA GLU A 174 13.49 -3.64 -15.26
C GLU A 174 13.41 -2.14 -15.59
N ARG A 175 12.24 -1.65 -16.00
CA ARG A 175 11.94 -0.25 -16.29
C ARG A 175 10.63 0.16 -15.65
N ASP A 176 10.37 1.47 -15.63
CA ASP A 176 9.07 1.99 -15.22
C ASP A 176 7.98 1.54 -16.21
N VAL A 177 7.09 0.65 -15.76
CA VAL A 177 5.94 0.19 -16.54
C VAL A 177 4.66 0.73 -15.93
N PHE A 178 4.02 1.64 -16.64
CA PHE A 178 2.73 2.22 -16.23
C PHE A 178 1.55 1.50 -16.88
N MET A 179 0.64 1.02 -16.06
CA MET A 179 -0.59 0.35 -16.44
C MET A 179 -1.80 1.25 -16.15
N SER A 180 -2.81 1.21 -17.01
CA SER A 180 -4.18 1.61 -16.70
C SER A 180 -4.83 0.61 -15.72
N ALA A 181 -5.98 0.96 -15.15
CA ALA A 181 -6.72 0.04 -14.27
C ALA A 181 -7.06 -1.30 -14.97
N THR A 182 -7.42 -1.26 -16.26
CA THR A 182 -7.74 -2.47 -17.02
C THR A 182 -6.51 -3.35 -17.31
N GLU A 183 -5.37 -2.73 -17.62
CA GLU A 183 -4.09 -3.42 -17.79
C GLU A 183 -3.60 -4.00 -16.46
N ALA A 184 -3.71 -3.25 -15.36
CA ALA A 184 -3.36 -3.74 -14.02
C ALA A 184 -4.21 -4.94 -13.61
N ARG A 185 -5.49 -4.95 -13.98
CA ARG A 185 -6.37 -6.12 -13.80
C ARG A 185 -5.92 -7.30 -14.65
N ALA A 186 -5.66 -7.08 -15.93
CA ALA A 186 -5.17 -8.12 -16.83
C ALA A 186 -3.79 -8.66 -16.40
N TYR A 187 -2.97 -7.83 -15.75
CA TYR A 187 -1.69 -8.20 -15.18
C TYR A 187 -1.83 -9.03 -13.89
N GLY A 188 -2.97 -8.95 -13.21
CA GLY A 188 -3.22 -9.60 -11.93
C GLY A 188 -2.80 -8.79 -10.70
N ILE A 189 -2.51 -7.49 -10.86
CA ILE A 189 -2.20 -6.59 -9.73
C ILE A 189 -3.46 -6.25 -8.94
N VAL A 190 -4.56 -6.05 -9.65
CA VAL A 190 -5.90 -5.86 -9.08
C VAL A 190 -6.85 -6.90 -9.65
N ASP A 191 -7.95 -7.15 -8.95
CA ASP A 191 -8.97 -8.11 -9.36
C ASP A 191 -10.14 -7.41 -10.06
N LEU A 192 -10.45 -6.19 -9.62
CA LEU A 192 -11.61 -5.44 -10.05
C LEU A 192 -11.22 -4.04 -10.56
N VAL A 193 -11.95 -3.57 -11.57
CA VAL A 193 -12.00 -2.16 -11.93
C VAL A 193 -13.37 -1.65 -11.48
N ALA A 194 -13.39 -0.59 -10.67
CA ALA A 194 -14.66 0.00 -10.21
C ALA A 194 -15.51 0.39 -11.42
N VAL A 195 -16.81 0.13 -11.34
CA VAL A 195 -17.75 0.36 -12.44
C VAL A 195 -17.78 1.84 -12.82
N GLU A 196 -17.77 2.16 -14.11
CA GLU A 196 -18.21 3.47 -14.64
C GLU A 196 -19.73 3.59 -14.63
#